data_AF-A0A0C2MS79-F1
#
_entry.id   AF-A0A0C2MS79-F1
#
_cell.length_a   1.000
_cell.length_b   1.000
_cell.length_c   1.000
_cell.angle_alpha   90.00
_cell.angle_beta   90.00
_cell.angle_gamma   90.00
#
_symmetry.space_group_name_H-M   'P 1'
#
loop_
_entity.id
_entity.type
_entity.pdbx_description
1 polymer ?
#
loop_
_entity_poly.entity_id
_entity_poly.type
_entity_poly.pdbx_seq_one_letter_code
_entity_poly.pdbx_strand_id
1 'polypeptide(L)'
;MADALSCLAMMISFTNGSQLIVSQRQDRYILLIVNHLKGIDANLGQLTEYERFIFDCKKRLVLDANVLLFYEQNGKPIVVGKDFRNTLMKSLHIQDCAHNGADKMFKVAGQHFFWPQMKSEIGQFVGKCHIFLSIKATNKTPKAPYTLCLSISP
;
A
#
# COMPACT_ATOMS: atom_id res chain seq x y z
N MET A 1 21.03 15.87 -6.25
CA MET A 1 20.62 14.45 -6.37
C MET A 1 20.20 14.03 -4.99
N ALA A 2 18.90 13.85 -4.76
CA ALA A 2 18.35 13.48 -3.45
C ALA A 2 18.22 11.96 -3.44
N ASP A 3 19.31 11.34 -3.00
CA ASP A 3 19.54 9.90 -3.01
C ASP A 3 18.62 9.22 -1.98
N ALA A 4 18.37 7.92 -2.11
CA ALA A 4 17.40 7.15 -1.31
C ALA A 4 17.47 7.35 0.22
N LEU A 5 18.56 7.92 0.74
CA LEU A 5 18.72 8.43 2.10
C LEU A 5 17.68 9.50 2.51
N SER A 6 17.21 10.34 1.59
CA SER A 6 16.13 11.33 1.88
C SER A 6 14.75 10.67 2.04
N CYS A 7 14.47 9.60 1.30
CA CYS A 7 13.28 8.78 1.53
C CYS A 7 13.37 8.03 2.85
N LEU A 8 14.56 7.52 3.20
CA LEU A 8 14.86 6.88 4.48
C LEU A 8 14.62 7.83 5.66
N ALA A 9 14.98 9.11 5.55
CA ALA A 9 14.80 10.09 6.61
C ALA A 9 13.32 10.32 6.99
N MET A 10 12.38 10.26 6.03
CA MET A 10 10.94 10.30 6.31
C MET A 10 10.39 8.96 6.88
N MET A 11 11.09 7.85 6.65
CA MET A 11 10.75 6.54 7.24
C MET A 11 11.19 6.39 8.70
N ILE A 12 11.93 7.35 9.28
CA ILE A 12 12.38 7.27 10.68
C ILE A 12 11.23 7.55 11.67
N SER A 13 10.22 8.31 11.27
CA SER A 13 9.00 8.52 12.08
C SER A 13 8.02 7.34 12.00
N PHE A 14 8.18 6.50 10.98
CA PHE A 14 7.37 5.31 10.73
C PHE A 14 8.18 4.11 11.23
N THR A 15 8.01 3.73 12.49
CA THR A 15 8.73 2.60 13.11
C THR A 15 8.96 1.48 12.10
N ASN A 16 10.24 1.23 11.74
CA ASN A 16 10.75 0.10 10.96
C ASN A 16 11.16 0.32 9.48
N GLY A 17 11.57 1.52 9.07
CA GLY A 17 12.21 1.71 7.74
C GLY A 17 13.38 0.74 7.46
N SER A 18 14.16 0.37 8.50
CA SER A 18 15.20 -0.65 8.41
C SER A 18 14.66 -2.06 8.22
N GLN A 19 13.57 -2.45 8.91
CA GLN A 19 12.99 -3.80 8.74
C GLN A 19 12.32 -3.97 7.39
N LEU A 20 11.74 -2.92 6.81
CA LEU A 20 11.19 -2.98 5.46
C LEU A 20 12.29 -3.34 4.44
N ILE A 21 13.43 -2.64 4.49
CA ILE A 21 14.55 -2.90 3.57
C ILE A 21 15.10 -4.31 3.78
N VAL A 22 15.26 -4.75 5.04
CA VAL A 22 15.72 -6.11 5.36
C VAL A 22 14.73 -7.14 4.83
N SER A 23 13.43 -6.95 5.08
CA SER A 23 12.38 -7.84 4.59
C SER A 23 12.33 -7.89 3.08
N GLN A 24 12.48 -6.75 2.41
CA GLN A 24 12.51 -6.67 0.95
C GLN A 24 13.68 -7.47 0.35
N ARG A 25 14.86 -7.40 0.98
CA ARG A 25 16.04 -8.16 0.55
C ARG A 25 15.92 -9.66 0.77
N GLN A 26 15.02 -10.10 1.63
CA GLN A 26 14.76 -11.51 1.92
C GLN A 26 13.53 -12.04 1.18
N ASP A 27 12.69 -11.14 0.64
CA ASP A 27 11.51 -11.52 -0.11
C ASP A 27 11.93 -12.25 -1.41
N ARG A 28 11.57 -13.53 -1.48
CA ARG A 28 11.94 -14.44 -2.57
C ARG A 28 11.56 -13.87 -3.93
N TYR A 29 10.39 -13.26 -4.04
CA TYR A 29 9.88 -12.76 -5.30
C TYR A 29 10.63 -11.48 -5.72
N ILE A 30 10.91 -10.57 -4.78
CA ILE A 30 11.69 -9.37 -5.08
C ILE A 30 13.11 -9.74 -5.51
N LEU A 31 13.71 -10.74 -4.84
CA LEU A 31 15.02 -11.27 -5.24
C LEU A 31 15.04 -11.80 -6.68
N LEU A 32 13.99 -12.49 -7.13
CA LEU A 32 13.88 -12.97 -8.52
C LEU A 32 13.89 -11.80 -9.52
N ILE A 33 13.15 -10.73 -9.23
CA ILE A 33 13.16 -9.52 -10.08
C ILE A 33 14.52 -8.82 -10.05
N VAL A 34 15.11 -8.65 -8.87
CA VAL A 34 16.40 -7.99 -8.72
C VAL A 34 17.47 -8.75 -9.52
N ASN A 35 17.48 -10.08 -9.45
CA ASN A 35 18.39 -10.91 -10.23
C ASN A 35 18.15 -10.74 -11.73
N HIS A 36 16.89 -10.74 -12.18
CA HIS A 36 16.56 -10.48 -13.57
C HIS A 36 17.03 -9.09 -14.05
N LEU A 37 16.80 -8.04 -13.26
CA LEU A 37 17.24 -6.67 -13.59
C LEU A 37 18.77 -6.56 -13.64
N LYS A 38 19.49 -7.42 -12.91
CA LYS A 38 20.96 -7.53 -12.96
C LYS A 38 21.46 -8.38 -14.13
N GLY A 39 20.58 -8.92 -14.97
CA GLY A 39 20.95 -9.84 -16.05
C GLY A 39 21.43 -11.21 -15.56
N ILE A 40 21.18 -11.54 -14.29
CA ILE A 40 21.37 -12.90 -13.76
C ILE A 40 20.15 -13.69 -14.22
N ASP A 41 20.38 -14.78 -14.93
CA ASP A 41 19.33 -15.61 -15.53
C ASP A 41 18.44 -16.23 -14.42
N ALA A 42 17.42 -15.47 -14.02
CA ALA A 42 16.43 -15.93 -13.07
C ALA A 42 15.52 -16.89 -13.81
N ASN A 43 15.26 -18.07 -13.24
CA ASN A 43 14.33 -19.04 -13.82
C ASN A 43 12.89 -18.48 -13.78
N LEU A 44 12.53 -17.66 -14.77
CA LEU A 44 11.24 -16.97 -14.88
C LEU A 44 10.07 -17.93 -15.15
N GLY A 45 10.36 -19.20 -15.45
CA GLY A 45 9.36 -20.23 -15.78
C GLY A 45 8.44 -20.60 -14.62
N GLN A 46 8.78 -20.24 -13.37
CA GLN A 46 7.97 -20.53 -12.17
C GLN A 46 7.24 -19.32 -11.60
N LEU A 47 7.19 -18.19 -12.31
CA LEU A 47 6.48 -17.01 -11.80
C LEU A 47 4.97 -17.25 -11.80
N THR A 48 4.36 -17.04 -10.63
CA THR A 48 2.93 -16.86 -10.46
C THR A 48 2.44 -15.67 -11.29
N GLU A 49 1.14 -15.62 -11.58
CA GLU A 49 0.51 -14.51 -12.30
C GLU A 49 0.83 -13.14 -11.65
N TYR A 50 0.86 -13.11 -10.32
CA TYR A 50 1.20 -11.92 -9.55
C TYR A 50 2.62 -11.41 -9.83
N GLU A 51 3.58 -12.33 -9.89
CA GLU A 51 4.99 -11.99 -10.07
C GLU A 51 5.26 -11.57 -11.52
N ARG A 52 4.52 -12.14 -12.48
CA ARG A 52 4.54 -11.69 -13.88
C ARG A 52 4.03 -10.26 -14.03
N PHE A 53 2.96 -9.89 -13.33
CA PHE A 53 2.44 -8.53 -13.40
C PHE A 53 3.49 -7.47 -13.03
N ILE A 54 4.32 -7.74 -12.02
CA ILE A 54 5.37 -6.79 -11.62
C ILE A 54 6.52 -6.80 -12.63
N PHE A 55 6.83 -7.98 -13.16
CA PHE A 55 7.78 -8.12 -14.25
C PHE A 55 7.34 -7.37 -15.51
N ASP A 56 6.05 -7.34 -15.84
CA ASP A 56 5.51 -6.55 -16.95
C ASP A 56 5.71 -5.05 -16.70
N CYS A 57 5.73 -4.65 -15.43
CA CYS A 57 6.06 -3.30 -15.01
C CYS A 57 7.58 -3.02 -14.95
N LYS A 58 8.47 -3.91 -15.41
CA LYS A 58 9.94 -3.77 -15.29
C LYS A 58 10.51 -2.45 -15.79
N LYS A 59 9.90 -1.84 -16.81
CA LYS A 59 10.34 -0.53 -17.35
C LYS A 59 10.18 0.60 -16.32
N ARG A 60 9.35 0.37 -15.30
CA ARG A 60 9.11 1.27 -14.17
C ARG A 60 9.81 0.78 -12.91
N LEU A 61 10.65 -0.25 -12.96
CA LEU A 61 11.41 -0.69 -11.80
C LEU A 61 12.83 -0.14 -11.86
N VAL A 62 13.28 0.40 -10.75
CA VAL A 62 14.63 0.94 -10.60
C VAL A 62 15.25 0.28 -9.39
N LEU A 63 16.45 -0.28 -9.56
CA LEU A 63 17.23 -0.81 -8.48
C LEU A 63 18.21 0.26 -7.99
N ASP A 64 18.09 0.68 -6.74
CA ASP A 64 19.00 1.65 -6.11
C ASP A 64 19.53 1.07 -4.79
N ALA A 65 20.85 0.99 -4.62
CA ALA A 65 21.48 0.42 -3.42
C ALA A 65 20.91 -0.95 -2.95
N ASN A 66 20.56 -1.83 -3.89
CA ASN A 66 19.86 -3.11 -3.65
C ASN A 66 18.46 -2.97 -3.00
N VAL A 67 17.79 -1.84 -3.24
CA VAL A 67 16.39 -1.60 -2.91
C VAL A 67 15.64 -1.41 -4.22
N LEU A 68 14.58 -2.19 -4.41
CA LEU A 68 13.70 -2.11 -5.55
C LEU A 68 12.70 -0.98 -5.35
N LEU A 69 12.75 -0.01 -6.25
CA LEU A 69 11.88 1.15 -6.30
C LEU A 69 10.98 1.06 -7.53
N PHE A 70 9.76 1.58 -7.41
CA PHE A 70 8.83 1.71 -8.52
C PHE A 70 8.78 3.17 -8.96
N TYR A 71 9.08 3.42 -10.24
CA TYR A 71 9.05 4.73 -10.85
C TYR A 71 7.60 5.12 -11.16
N GLU A 72 7.16 6.19 -10.52
CA GLU A 72 5.85 6.81 -10.71
C GLU A 72 6.01 8.31 -10.95
N GLN A 73 5.03 8.94 -11.60
CA GLN A 73 5.12 10.36 -11.98
C GLN A 73 5.45 11.29 -10.80
N ASN A 74 5.03 10.90 -9.60
CA ASN A 74 5.13 11.72 -8.39
C ASN A 74 6.20 11.24 -7.40
N GLY A 75 7.01 10.23 -7.75
CA GLY A 75 8.02 9.72 -6.83
C GLY A 75 8.55 8.34 -7.18
N LYS A 76 9.33 7.79 -6.24
CA LYS A 76 9.92 6.45 -6.33
C LYS A 76 9.53 5.61 -5.12
N PRO A 77 8.24 5.20 -4.99
CA PRO A 77 7.80 4.36 -3.89
C PRO A 77 8.61 3.05 -3.81
N ILE A 78 8.82 2.58 -2.59
CA ILE A 78 9.52 1.32 -2.32
C ILE A 78 8.60 0.16 -2.68
N VAL A 79 9.12 -0.83 -3.41
CA VAL A 79 8.38 -2.07 -3.68
C VAL A 79 8.33 -2.91 -2.41
N VAL A 80 7.11 -3.26 -1.97
CA VAL A 80 6.89 -3.98 -0.71
C VAL A 80 6.68 -5.47 -0.96
N GLY A 81 7.53 -6.26 -0.31
CA GLY A 81 7.47 -7.71 -0.30
C GLY A 81 6.19 -8.24 0.36
N LYS A 82 5.71 -9.40 -0.05
CA LYS A 82 4.44 -9.98 0.39
C LYS A 82 4.40 -10.14 1.91
N ASP A 83 5.51 -10.55 2.49
CA ASP A 83 5.63 -10.86 3.92
C ASP A 83 5.50 -9.61 4.80
N PHE A 84 5.88 -8.43 4.30
CA PHE A 84 5.85 -7.18 5.06
C PHE A 84 4.52 -6.43 4.94
N ARG A 85 3.72 -6.68 3.91
CA ARG A 85 2.49 -5.93 3.62
C ARG A 85 1.51 -5.93 4.78
N ASN A 86 1.33 -7.07 5.45
CA ASN A 86 0.38 -7.15 6.57
C ASN A 86 0.80 -6.25 7.73
N THR A 87 2.10 -6.30 8.09
CA THR A 87 2.69 -5.43 9.13
C THR A 87 2.55 -3.97 8.75
N LEU A 88 2.88 -3.62 7.51
CA LEU A 88 2.74 -2.26 6.99
C LEU A 88 1.28 -1.78 7.03
N MET A 89 0.34 -2.60 6.55
CA MET A 89 -1.09 -2.27 6.53
C MET A 89 -1.64 -2.09 7.95
N LYS A 90 -1.24 -2.93 8.92
CA LYS A 90 -1.62 -2.76 10.33
C LYS A 90 -1.11 -1.44 10.89
N SER A 91 0.16 -1.11 10.66
CA SER A 91 0.77 0.14 11.12
C SER A 91 0.02 1.34 10.56
N LEU A 92 -0.12 1.41 9.23
CA LEU A 92 -0.80 2.48 8.51
C LEU A 92 -2.26 2.66 8.96
N HIS A 93 -2.96 1.54 9.14
CA HIS A 93 -4.38 1.57 9.48
C HIS A 93 -4.64 2.11 10.89
N ILE A 94 -3.79 1.74 11.85
CA ILE A 94 -3.91 2.16 13.25
C ILE A 94 -3.37 3.58 13.45
N GLN A 95 -2.16 3.87 12.95
CA GLN A 95 -1.42 5.08 13.26
C GLN A 95 -1.84 6.27 12.37
N ASP A 96 -1.72 6.13 11.05
CA ASP A 96 -1.86 7.28 10.13
C ASP A 96 -3.29 7.44 9.62
N CYS A 97 -3.99 6.31 9.52
CA CYS A 97 -5.36 6.29 9.05
C CYS A 97 -6.35 6.34 10.20
N ALA A 98 -5.99 6.09 11.46
CA ALA A 98 -6.93 6.08 12.59
C ALA A 98 -8.24 5.32 12.27
N HIS A 99 -8.10 4.11 11.72
CA HIS A 99 -9.21 3.27 11.26
C HIS A 99 -10.09 3.86 10.13
N ASN A 100 -9.57 4.80 9.34
CA ASN A 100 -10.27 5.36 8.17
C ASN A 100 -10.37 4.36 7.00
N GLY A 101 -11.18 4.74 6.01
CA GLY A 101 -11.48 3.94 4.82
C GLY A 101 -10.30 3.67 3.89
N ALA A 102 -10.49 2.69 3.01
CA ALA A 102 -9.48 2.18 2.09
C ALA A 102 -8.87 3.25 1.17
N ASP A 103 -9.65 4.24 0.71
CA ASP A 103 -9.14 5.28 -0.19
C ASP A 103 -8.11 6.19 0.49
N LYS A 104 -8.35 6.55 1.76
CA LYS A 104 -7.39 7.35 2.54
C LYS A 104 -6.09 6.55 2.73
N MET A 105 -6.22 5.29 3.10
CA MET A 105 -5.08 4.40 3.31
C MET A 105 -4.29 4.17 2.02
N PHE A 106 -4.96 3.98 0.89
CA PHE A 106 -4.32 3.85 -0.42
C PHE A 106 -3.57 5.13 -0.81
N LYS A 107 -4.16 6.31 -0.56
CA LYS A 107 -3.50 7.59 -0.84
C LYS A 107 -2.23 7.79 0.00
N VAL A 108 -2.28 7.48 1.29
CA VAL A 108 -1.13 7.59 2.20
C VAL A 108 -0.06 6.56 1.84
N ALA A 109 -0.46 5.29 1.66
CA ALA A 109 0.48 4.22 1.30
C ALA A 109 1.18 4.49 -0.03
N GLY A 110 0.43 4.92 -1.05
CA GLY A 110 0.93 5.15 -2.41
C GLY A 110 1.92 6.31 -2.54
N GLN A 111 2.06 7.17 -1.53
CA GLN A 111 3.11 8.19 -1.51
C GLN A 111 4.50 7.58 -1.32
N HIS A 112 4.60 6.41 -0.69
CA HIS A 112 5.87 5.85 -0.23
C HIS A 112 6.06 4.37 -0.62
N PHE A 113 4.99 3.65 -0.90
CA PHE A 113 5.00 2.20 -1.08
C PHE A 113 4.25 1.78 -2.33
N PHE A 114 4.70 0.68 -2.92
CA PHE A 114 4.05 0.07 -4.06
C PHE A 114 4.05 -1.45 -3.95
N TRP A 115 2.91 -2.06 -4.29
CA TRP A 115 2.82 -3.45 -4.69
C TRP A 115 1.60 -3.62 -5.61
N PRO A 116 1.57 -4.62 -6.50
CA PRO A 116 0.38 -4.87 -7.30
C PRO A 116 -0.82 -5.18 -6.45
N GLN A 117 -1.97 -4.79 -7.00
CA GLN A 117 -3.26 -4.96 -6.34
C GLN A 117 -3.33 -4.27 -4.96
N MET A 118 -2.41 -3.35 -4.65
CA MET A 118 -2.38 -2.61 -3.38
C MET A 118 -3.75 -2.04 -3.00
N LYS A 119 -4.46 -1.42 -3.95
CA LYS A 119 -5.81 -0.89 -3.71
C LYS A 119 -6.81 -1.98 -3.30
N SER A 120 -6.77 -3.13 -3.96
CA SER A 120 -7.65 -4.27 -3.66
C SER A 120 -7.30 -4.89 -2.31
N GLU A 121 -6.01 -5.14 -2.04
CA GLU A 121 -5.53 -5.70 -0.77
C GLU A 121 -5.87 -4.78 0.41
N ILE A 122 -5.67 -3.46 0.27
CA ILE A 122 -6.06 -2.46 1.28
C ILE A 122 -7.58 -2.50 1.51
N GLY A 123 -8.38 -2.57 0.43
CA GLY A 123 -9.84 -2.67 0.54
C GLY A 123 -10.29 -3.90 1.34
N GLN A 124 -9.70 -5.06 1.07
CA GLN A 124 -9.96 -6.30 1.81
C GLN A 124 -9.51 -6.20 3.26
N PHE A 125 -8.37 -5.57 3.53
CA PHE A 125 -7.83 -5.38 4.88
C PHE A 125 -8.76 -4.49 5.73
N VAL A 126 -9.10 -3.30 5.22
CA VAL A 126 -9.98 -2.34 5.92
C VAL A 126 -11.39 -2.92 6.07
N GLY A 127 -11.88 -3.67 5.08
CA GLY A 127 -13.19 -4.33 5.14
C GLY A 127 -13.33 -5.38 6.26
N LYS A 128 -12.21 -5.85 6.83
CA LYS A 128 -12.18 -6.78 7.98
C LYS A 128 -12.03 -6.06 9.33
N CYS A 129 -11.86 -4.74 9.34
CA CYS A 129 -11.68 -3.98 10.58
C CYS A 129 -13.03 -3.70 11.26
N HIS A 130 -13.25 -4.28 12.44
CA HIS A 130 -14.46 -4.05 13.22
C HIS A 130 -14.65 -2.57 13.61
N ILE A 131 -13.58 -1.84 13.94
CA ILE A 131 -13.64 -0.42 14.32
C ILE A 131 -14.16 0.42 13.15
N PHE A 132 -13.57 0.26 11.96
CA PHE A 132 -14.04 0.96 10.76
C PHE A 132 -15.49 0.61 10.42
N LEU A 133 -15.86 -0.68 10.49
CA LEU A 133 -17.22 -1.13 10.21
C LEU A 133 -18.24 -0.51 11.17
N SER A 134 -17.92 -0.41 12.47
CA SER A 134 -18.75 0.25 13.47
C SER A 134 -18.93 1.74 13.19
N ILE A 135 -17.84 2.48 12.94
CA ILE A 135 -17.89 3.91 12.59
C ILE A 135 -18.74 4.14 11.33
N LYS A 136 -18.54 3.30 10.31
CA LYS A 136 -19.31 3.36 9.06
C LYS A 136 -20.79 3.10 9.27
N ALA A 137 -21.15 2.20 10.18
CA ALA A 137 -22.55 1.92 10.52
C ALA A 137 -23.20 3.12 11.24
N THR A 138 -22.51 3.74 12.20
CA THR A 138 -22.99 4.93 12.93
C THR A 138 -23.20 6.13 12.01
N ASN A 139 -22.34 6.31 11.00
CA ASN A 139 -22.44 7.43 10.05
C ASN A 139 -23.59 7.29 9.03
N LYS A 140 -24.27 6.13 8.97
CA LYS A 140 -25.52 6.01 8.20
C LYS A 140 -26.65 6.58 9.05
N THR A 141 -26.86 7.89 9.02
CA THR A 141 -28.06 8.49 9.60
C THR A 141 -29.32 7.87 8.98
N PRO A 142 -30.39 7.59 9.74
CA PRO A 142 -31.69 7.29 9.17
C PRO A 142 -32.08 8.42 8.22
N LYS A 143 -32.57 8.10 7.01
CA LYS A 143 -33.23 9.11 6.18
C LYS A 143 -34.39 9.67 7.00
N ALA A 144 -34.33 10.95 7.35
CA ALA A 144 -35.39 11.58 8.13
C ALA A 144 -36.74 11.33 7.43
N PRO A 145 -37.78 10.87 8.15
CA PRO A 145 -39.11 10.74 7.56
C PRO A 145 -39.58 12.12 7.14
N TYR A 146 -40.00 12.27 5.89
CA TYR A 146 -40.58 13.52 5.37
C TYR A 146 -41.80 13.88 6.23
N THR A 147 -41.66 14.80 7.19
CA THR A 147 -42.80 15.33 7.92
C THR A 147 -43.52 16.31 7.00
N LEU A 148 -44.65 15.87 6.46
CA LEU A 148 -45.57 16.71 5.70
C LEU A 148 -46.09 17.81 6.65
N CYS A 149 -45.62 19.06 6.49
CA CYS A 149 -46.20 20.20 7.18
C CYS A 149 -47.62 20.43 6.65
N LEU A 150 -48.63 19.87 7.31
CA LEU A 150 -50.01 20.32 7.14
C LEU A 150 -50.16 21.65 7.87
N SER A 151 -50.01 22.75 7.14
CA SER A 151 -50.42 24.07 7.58
C SER A 151 -51.95 24.13 7.61
N ILE A 152 -52.55 23.98 8.79
CA ILE A 152 -53.92 24.43 9.02
C ILE A 152 -53.81 25.85 9.57
N SER A 153 -54.15 26.82 8.72
CA SER A 153 -54.39 28.21 9.14
C SER A 153 -55.86 28.38 9.59
N PRO A 154 -56.12 29.35 10.49
CA PRO A 154 -57.29 29.38 11.38
C PRO A 154 -58.64 29.63 10.72
#